data_AF-A0A2N1APM9-F1
#
_entry.id   AF-A0A2N1APM9-F1
#
_cell.length_a   1.000
_cell.length_b   1.000
_cell.length_c   1.000
_cell.angle_alpha   90.00
_cell.angle_beta   90.00
_cell.angle_gamma   90.00
#
_symmetry.space_group_name_H-M   'P 1'
#
loop_
_entity.id
_entity.type
_entity.pdbx_description
1 polymer ?
#
loop_
_entity_poly.entity_id
_entity_poly.type
_entity_poly.pdbx_seq_one_letter_code
_entity_poly.pdbx_strand_id
1 'polypeptide(L)'
;MNRHAVLTDDTVDDATLLAALEAAGIDAQVKPLHLQRAAKVAADIIVEYPEGQRGHARDTLVRWMDEALDAADDARVKRINDSIDRLERDHGDLATWRSVGGHIALDVPTALVASIANASNDARRDIELRTLTGLLLPQLERITPQLMERALGDDYAGNRGDYERLVALVCREMIEEASQ
;
A
#
# COMPACT_ATOMS: atom_id res chain seq x y z
N MET A 1 -10.23 -3.93 31.91
CA MET A 1 -9.84 -3.67 30.51
C MET A 1 -9.07 -4.88 30.04
N ASN A 2 -9.76 -5.85 29.44
CA ASN A 2 -9.13 -7.07 28.96
C ASN A 2 -8.33 -6.71 27.70
N ARG A 3 -7.00 -6.66 27.82
CA ARG A 3 -6.11 -6.59 26.67
C ARG A 3 -6.14 -7.96 26.00
N HIS A 4 -6.97 -8.13 24.98
CA HIS A 4 -6.87 -9.27 24.08
C HIS A 4 -5.61 -9.07 23.25
N ALA A 5 -4.52 -9.70 23.67
CA ALA A 5 -3.30 -9.75 22.86
C ALA A 5 -3.61 -10.58 21.60
N VAL A 6 -3.51 -9.95 20.43
CA VAL A 6 -3.64 -10.64 19.14
C VAL A 6 -2.37 -11.45 18.92
N LEU A 7 -2.33 -12.66 19.47
CA LEU A 7 -1.29 -13.64 19.21
C LEU A 7 -1.59 -14.34 17.88
N THR A 8 -0.59 -14.41 17.02
CA THR A 8 -0.67 -15.07 15.73
C THR A 8 -0.63 -16.58 15.94
N ASP A 9 -1.80 -17.21 16.09
CA ASP A 9 -1.94 -18.68 16.17
C ASP A 9 -2.20 -19.26 14.78
N ASP A 10 -1.27 -20.07 14.29
CA ASP A 10 -1.28 -20.65 12.93
C ASP A 10 -2.23 -21.86 12.81
N THR A 11 -3.08 -22.09 13.81
CA THR A 11 -4.01 -23.23 13.89
C THR A 11 -5.49 -22.88 13.63
N VAL A 12 -5.82 -21.63 13.31
CA VAL A 12 -7.21 -21.22 13.03
C VAL A 12 -7.64 -21.74 11.65
N ASP A 13 -8.50 -22.76 11.66
CA ASP A 13 -9.11 -23.33 10.46
C ASP A 13 -10.20 -22.40 9.85
N ASP A 14 -10.23 -22.30 8.53
CA ASP A 14 -11.15 -21.45 7.76
C ASP A 14 -12.62 -21.75 8.09
N ALA A 15 -12.97 -23.02 8.30
CA ALA A 15 -14.35 -23.40 8.63
C ALA A 15 -14.76 -22.97 10.04
N THR A 16 -13.83 -23.01 11.01
CA THR A 16 -14.08 -22.55 12.38
C THR A 16 -14.27 -21.03 12.42
N LEU A 17 -13.49 -20.31 11.61
CA LEU A 17 -13.65 -18.86 11.46
C LEU A 17 -15.00 -18.51 10.83
N LEU A 18 -15.38 -19.18 9.73
CA LEU A 18 -16.64 -18.93 9.04
C LEU A 18 -17.83 -19.11 9.99
N ALA A 19 -17.82 -20.19 10.78
CA ALA A 19 -18.87 -20.47 11.75
C ALA A 19 -18.96 -19.40 12.86
N ALA A 20 -17.83 -18.88 13.33
CA ALA A 20 -17.82 -17.79 14.32
C ALA A 20 -18.42 -16.49 13.74
N LEU A 21 -18.05 -16.16 12.50
CA LEU A 21 -18.58 -14.98 11.79
C LEU A 21 -20.08 -15.10 11.54
N GLU A 22 -20.54 -16.27 11.08
CA GLU A 22 -21.97 -16.55 10.88
C GLU A 22 -22.76 -16.45 12.19
N ALA A 23 -22.23 -16.99 13.30
CA ALA A 23 -22.85 -16.89 14.62
C ALA A 23 -22.94 -15.44 15.13
N ALA A 24 -21.99 -14.59 14.73
CA ALA A 24 -22.01 -13.14 14.98
C ALA A 24 -22.83 -12.35 13.93
N GLY A 25 -23.39 -13.01 12.92
CA GLY A 25 -24.16 -12.38 11.85
C GLY A 25 -23.32 -11.49 10.93
N ILE A 26 -22.04 -11.83 10.73
CA ILE A 26 -21.07 -11.15 9.86
C ILE A 26 -20.87 -12.01 8.61
N ASP A 27 -21.13 -11.44 7.43
CA ASP A 27 -20.83 -12.06 6.14
C ASP A 27 -19.51 -11.49 5.60
N ALA A 28 -18.46 -12.31 5.55
CA ALA A 28 -17.13 -11.89 5.08
C ALA A 28 -16.35 -13.05 4.44
N GLN A 29 -15.80 -12.83 3.24
CA GLN A 29 -14.76 -13.69 2.68
C GLN A 29 -13.39 -13.25 3.19
N VAL A 30 -12.81 -14.01 4.12
CA VAL A 30 -11.57 -13.59 4.77
C VAL A 30 -10.35 -14.29 4.18
N LYS A 31 -9.66 -13.61 3.27
CA LYS A 31 -8.33 -14.00 2.76
C LYS A 31 -7.52 -12.71 2.62
N PRO A 32 -6.79 -12.29 3.67
CA PRO A 32 -5.64 -13.04 4.21
C PRO A 32 -5.69 -13.39 5.72
N LEU A 33 -4.79 -14.28 6.17
CA LEU A 33 -4.71 -14.88 7.53
C LEU A 33 -4.70 -13.85 8.69
N HIS A 34 -4.17 -12.65 8.47
CA HIS A 34 -4.18 -11.60 9.51
C HIS A 34 -5.55 -10.95 9.67
N LEU A 35 -6.34 -10.83 8.59
CA LEU A 35 -7.72 -10.36 8.64
C LEU A 35 -8.65 -11.43 9.21
N GLN A 36 -8.31 -12.71 9.00
CA GLN A 36 -9.03 -13.86 9.59
C GLN A 36 -9.07 -13.77 11.12
N ARG A 37 -7.93 -13.47 11.75
CA ARG A 37 -7.83 -13.34 13.21
C ARG A 37 -8.60 -12.14 13.75
N ALA A 38 -8.49 -10.98 13.09
CA ALA A 38 -9.24 -9.79 13.48
C ALA A 38 -10.75 -10.03 13.39
N ALA A 39 -11.20 -10.70 12.34
CA ALA A 39 -12.59 -11.08 12.13
C ALA A 39 -13.10 -12.05 13.23
N LYS A 40 -12.29 -13.04 13.62
CA LYS A 40 -12.63 -13.95 14.73
C LYS A 40 -12.81 -13.22 16.05
N VAL A 41 -11.85 -12.37 16.44
CA VAL A 41 -11.92 -11.63 17.71
C VAL A 41 -13.15 -10.73 17.75
N ALA A 42 -13.46 -10.07 16.63
CA ALA A 42 -14.68 -9.29 16.50
C ALA A 42 -15.94 -10.14 16.72
N ALA A 43 -16.02 -11.31 16.09
CA ALA A 43 -17.15 -12.23 16.23
C ALA A 43 -17.31 -12.75 17.67
N ASP A 44 -16.21 -13.17 18.30
CA ASP A 44 -16.20 -13.67 19.69
C ASP A 44 -16.73 -12.58 20.64
N ILE A 45 -16.28 -11.32 20.47
CA ILE A 45 -16.77 -10.17 21.26
C ILE A 45 -18.26 -9.91 21.03
N ILE A 46 -18.76 -10.03 19.79
CA ILE A 46 -20.17 -9.77 19.48
C ILE A 46 -21.09 -10.83 20.10
N VAL A 47 -20.67 -12.10 20.10
CA VAL A 47 -21.47 -13.19 20.67
C VAL A 47 -21.64 -13.07 22.19
N GLU A 48 -20.70 -12.41 22.88
CA GLU A 48 -20.80 -12.09 24.32
C GLU A 48 -21.94 -11.10 24.65
N TYR A 49 -22.44 -10.32 23.68
CA TYR A 49 -23.59 -9.43 23.89
C TYR A 49 -24.92 -10.20 23.97
N PRO A 50 -25.90 -9.69 24.73
CA PRO A 50 -27.28 -10.23 24.71
C PRO A 50 -27.84 -10.26 23.29
N GLU A 51 -28.63 -11.28 22.93
CA GLU A 51 -29.14 -11.48 21.55
C GLU A 51 -29.78 -10.24 20.94
N GLY A 52 -30.62 -9.52 21.69
CA GLY A 52 -31.26 -8.29 21.23
C GLY A 52 -30.31 -7.10 20.98
N GLN A 53 -29.05 -7.19 21.40
CA GLN A 53 -28.02 -6.14 21.26
C GLN A 53 -26.93 -6.52 20.25
N ARG A 54 -26.83 -7.80 19.84
CA ARG A 54 -25.79 -8.27 18.90
C ARG A 54 -25.82 -7.53 17.57
N GLY A 55 -27.01 -7.28 17.03
CA GLY A 55 -27.17 -6.51 15.78
C GLY A 55 -26.60 -5.09 15.90
N HIS A 56 -26.90 -4.40 17.01
CA HIS A 56 -26.35 -3.06 17.26
C HIS A 56 -24.83 -3.06 17.48
N ALA A 57 -24.29 -4.08 18.17
CA ALA A 57 -22.85 -4.25 18.37
C ALA A 57 -22.12 -4.46 17.03
N ARG A 58 -22.66 -5.31 16.16
CA ARG A 58 -22.14 -5.53 14.80
C ARG A 58 -22.16 -4.25 13.98
N ASP A 59 -23.29 -3.54 13.92
CA ASP A 59 -23.41 -2.33 13.10
C ASP A 59 -22.47 -1.22 13.62
N THR A 60 -22.24 -1.15 14.93
CA THR A 60 -21.26 -0.24 15.53
C THR A 60 -19.83 -0.59 15.14
N LEU A 61 -19.47 -1.88 15.13
CA LEU A 61 -18.15 -2.33 14.70
C LEU A 61 -17.91 -1.99 13.22
N VAL A 62 -18.87 -2.27 12.33
CA VAL A 62 -18.76 -1.94 10.90
C VAL A 62 -18.50 -0.45 10.72
N ARG A 63 -19.29 0.41 11.38
CA ARG A 63 -19.09 1.86 11.33
C ARG A 63 -17.68 2.28 11.80
N TRP A 64 -17.18 1.71 12.90
CA TRP A 64 -15.81 2.01 13.36
C TRP A 64 -14.73 1.53 12.40
N MET A 65 -14.95 0.41 11.71
CA MET A 65 -14.04 -0.06 10.67
C MET A 65 -14.03 0.91 9.49
N ASP A 66 -15.19 1.36 9.03
CA ASP A 66 -15.30 2.36 7.96
C ASP A 66 -14.57 3.66 8.35
N GLU A 67 -14.85 4.20 9.55
CA GLU A 67 -14.18 5.40 10.06
C GLU A 67 -12.65 5.24 10.17
N ALA A 68 -12.17 4.05 10.57
CA ALA A 68 -10.74 3.77 10.66
C ALA A 68 -10.09 3.64 9.28
N LEU A 69 -10.79 3.06 8.30
CA LEU A 69 -10.33 2.97 6.91
C LEU A 69 -10.24 4.36 6.28
N ASP A 70 -11.26 5.19 6.45
CA ASP A 70 -11.28 6.57 5.97
C ASP A 70 -10.11 7.38 6.57
N ALA A 71 -9.91 7.29 7.89
CA ALA A 71 -8.79 7.97 8.55
C ALA A 71 -7.41 7.46 8.07
N ALA A 72 -7.28 6.17 7.78
CA ALA A 72 -6.06 5.58 7.24
C ALA A 72 -5.79 6.08 5.81
N ASP A 73 -6.83 6.20 4.99
CA ASP A 73 -6.75 6.74 3.64
C ASP A 73 -6.40 8.22 3.63
N ASP A 74 -7.03 9.04 4.48
CA ASP A 74 -6.69 10.46 4.66
C ASP A 74 -5.23 10.63 5.09
N ALA A 75 -4.78 9.83 6.07
CA ALA A 75 -3.40 9.86 6.52
C ALA A 75 -2.42 9.44 5.40
N ARG A 76 -2.80 8.47 4.56
CA ARG A 76 -2.00 8.05 3.40
C ARG A 76 -1.91 9.16 2.35
N VAL A 77 -3.02 9.77 1.97
CA VAL A 77 -3.07 10.88 1.01
C VAL A 77 -2.23 12.05 1.52
N LYS A 78 -2.37 12.41 2.79
CA LYS A 78 -1.55 13.46 3.42
C LYS A 78 -0.07 13.13 3.35
N ARG A 79 0.36 11.91 3.70
CA ARG A 79 1.77 11.50 3.61
C ARG A 79 2.33 11.63 2.18
N ILE A 80 1.52 11.32 1.17
CA ILE A 80 1.91 11.46 -0.23
C ILE A 80 2.11 12.94 -0.57
N ASN A 81 1.12 13.80 -0.29
CA ASN A 81 1.21 15.23 -0.57
C ASN A 81 2.37 15.88 0.19
N ASP A 82 2.54 15.59 1.48
CA ASP A 82 3.67 16.08 2.28
C ASP A 82 5.03 15.58 1.74
N SER A 83 5.05 14.43 1.05
CA SER A 83 6.25 13.91 0.37
C SER A 83 6.52 14.66 -0.92
N ILE A 84 5.49 14.94 -1.72
CA ILE A 84 5.59 15.69 -2.98
C ILE A 84 6.04 17.13 -2.69
N ASP A 85 5.43 17.81 -1.71
CA ASP A 85 5.81 19.16 -1.29
C ASP A 85 7.27 19.23 -0.79
N ARG A 86 7.75 18.16 -0.14
CA ARG A 86 9.15 18.04 0.26
C ARG A 86 10.07 17.81 -0.93
N LEU A 87 9.68 16.94 -1.85
CA LEU A 87 10.44 16.69 -3.09
C LEU A 87 10.62 17.97 -3.89
N GLU A 88 9.55 18.75 -4.08
CA GLU A 88 9.60 20.03 -4.80
C GLU A 88 10.50 21.05 -4.09
N ARG A 89 10.36 21.16 -2.76
CA ARG A 89 11.18 22.08 -1.96
C ARG A 89 12.68 21.73 -1.98
N ASP A 90 13.00 20.45 -1.84
CA ASP A 90 14.37 19.99 -1.61
C ASP A 90 15.11 19.70 -2.93
N HIS A 91 14.39 19.39 -4.00
CA HIS A 91 14.97 18.98 -5.29
C HIS A 91 14.49 19.80 -6.49
N GLY A 92 13.61 20.78 -6.30
CA GLY A 92 13.13 21.67 -7.35
C GLY A 92 12.06 21.03 -8.23
N ASP A 93 12.07 21.38 -9.52
CA ASP A 93 10.99 21.04 -10.44
C ASP A 93 10.70 19.53 -10.52
N LEU A 94 9.43 19.19 -10.33
CA LEU A 94 8.90 17.85 -10.48
C LEU A 94 8.28 17.68 -11.87
N ALA A 95 8.43 16.50 -12.44
CA ALA A 95 7.69 16.07 -13.63
C ALA A 95 6.88 14.83 -13.30
N THR A 96 5.63 14.80 -13.76
CA THR A 96 4.74 13.65 -13.55
C THR A 96 4.99 12.62 -14.66
N TRP A 97 5.65 11.52 -14.32
CA TRP A 97 5.69 10.34 -15.17
C TRP A 97 4.36 9.58 -15.09
N ARG A 98 3.90 9.02 -16.21
CA ARG A 98 2.71 8.18 -16.26
C ARG A 98 3.01 6.88 -16.99
N SER A 99 2.62 5.75 -16.39
CA SER A 99 2.76 4.46 -17.06
C SER A 99 1.90 4.39 -18.33
N VAL A 100 2.26 3.49 -19.25
CA VAL A 100 1.47 3.24 -20.47
C VAL A 100 0.02 2.89 -20.10
N GLY A 101 -0.92 3.70 -20.60
CA GLY A 101 -2.35 3.61 -20.26
C GLY A 101 -2.79 4.41 -19.04
N GLY A 102 -1.89 5.12 -18.36
CA GLY A 102 -2.19 6.15 -17.35
C GLY A 102 -2.56 5.64 -15.96
N HIS A 103 -2.33 4.36 -15.66
CA HIS A 103 -2.79 3.72 -14.42
C HIS A 103 -1.89 4.00 -13.21
N ILE A 104 -0.63 4.38 -13.46
CA ILE A 104 0.32 4.83 -12.44
C ILE A 104 0.77 6.24 -12.81
N ALA A 105 0.89 7.11 -11.81
CA ALA A 105 1.46 8.43 -11.95
C ALA A 105 2.49 8.66 -10.83
N LEU A 106 3.66 9.17 -11.14
CA LEU A 106 4.69 9.48 -10.15
C LEU A 106 5.21 10.89 -10.39
N ASP A 107 5.23 11.70 -9.35
CA ASP A 107 5.84 13.02 -9.38
C ASP A 107 7.31 12.88 -9.00
N VAL A 108 8.17 13.08 -9.99
CA VAL A 108 9.60 12.73 -9.93
C VAL A 108 10.45 13.99 -10.05
N PRO A 109 11.46 14.19 -9.18
CA PRO A 109 12.38 15.31 -9.30
C PRO A 109 13.24 15.21 -10.57
N THR A 110 13.07 16.17 -11.47
CA THR A 110 13.79 16.21 -12.77
C THR A 110 15.30 16.27 -12.59
N ALA A 111 15.78 17.00 -11.58
CA ALA A 111 17.21 17.11 -11.26
C ALA A 111 17.84 15.75 -10.89
N LEU A 112 17.11 14.90 -10.16
CA LEU A 112 17.60 13.56 -9.79
C LEU A 112 17.57 12.61 -10.99
N VAL A 113 16.53 12.68 -11.82
CA VAL A 113 16.47 11.91 -13.07
C VAL A 113 17.65 12.26 -13.98
N ALA A 114 17.95 13.56 -14.13
CA ALA A 114 19.10 14.03 -14.90
C ALA A 114 20.43 13.58 -14.28
N SER A 115 20.56 13.55 -12.95
CA SER A 115 21.76 13.03 -12.27
C SER A 115 21.98 11.55 -12.60
N ILE A 116 20.92 10.73 -12.48
CA ILE A 116 20.96 9.30 -12.78
C ILE A 116 21.27 9.04 -14.27
N ALA A 117 20.76 9.87 -15.17
CA ALA A 117 21.05 9.80 -16.60
C ALA A 117 22.54 10.02 -16.91
N ASN A 118 23.15 10.98 -16.21
CA ASN A 118 24.55 11.37 -16.41
C ASN A 118 25.55 10.49 -15.64
N ALA A 119 25.08 9.67 -14.70
CA ALA A 119 25.91 8.70 -14.00
C ALA A 119 26.31 7.56 -14.96
N SER A 120 27.60 7.26 -15.02
CA SER A 120 28.11 6.01 -15.60
C SER A 120 27.39 4.82 -14.98
N ASN A 121 27.21 3.72 -15.71
CA ASN A 121 26.62 2.46 -15.20
C ASN A 121 27.54 1.82 -14.14
N ASP A 122 27.65 2.47 -12.99
CA ASP A 122 28.50 2.12 -11.87
C ASP A 122 27.72 2.19 -10.55
N ALA A 123 28.39 1.90 -9.44
CA ALA A 123 27.79 1.86 -8.11
C ALA A 123 27.12 3.17 -7.69
N ARG A 124 27.51 4.32 -8.26
CA ARG A 124 26.89 5.61 -7.95
C ARG A 124 25.46 5.68 -8.50
N ARG A 125 25.25 5.18 -9.72
CA ARG A 125 23.91 5.13 -10.33
C ARG A 125 22.96 4.28 -9.50
N ASP A 126 23.42 3.13 -9.00
CA ASP A 126 22.63 2.25 -8.13
C ASP A 126 22.26 2.94 -6.80
N ILE A 127 23.20 3.69 -6.20
CA ILE A 127 22.94 4.46 -4.99
C ILE A 127 21.90 5.53 -5.25
N GLU A 128 22.04 6.31 -6.33
CA GLU A 128 21.10 7.38 -6.69
C GLU A 128 19.69 6.82 -6.98
N LEU A 129 19.58 5.67 -7.66
CA LEU A 129 18.30 4.97 -7.88
C LEU A 129 17.65 4.51 -6.57
N ARG A 130 18.42 3.94 -5.63
CA ARG A 130 17.89 3.57 -4.31
C ARG A 130 17.46 4.78 -3.49
N THR A 131 18.23 5.86 -3.54
CA THR A 131 17.86 7.13 -2.91
C THR A 131 16.54 7.64 -3.48
N LEU A 132 16.41 7.72 -4.80
CA LEU A 132 15.17 8.14 -5.46
C LEU A 132 13.99 7.22 -5.11
N THR A 133 14.20 5.90 -5.09
CA THR A 133 13.18 4.93 -4.67
C THR A 133 12.72 5.17 -3.23
N GLY A 134 13.65 5.49 -2.32
CA GLY A 134 13.32 5.84 -0.95
C GLY A 134 12.49 7.13 -0.84
N LEU A 135 12.82 8.14 -1.65
CA LEU A 135 12.08 9.41 -1.68
C LEU A 135 10.67 9.24 -2.26
N LEU A 136 10.50 8.37 -3.25
CA LEU A 136 9.22 8.08 -3.88
C LEU A 136 8.37 7.05 -3.11
N LEU A 137 8.90 6.46 -2.03
CA LEU A 137 8.24 5.36 -1.32
C LEU A 137 6.77 5.65 -0.95
N PRO A 138 6.38 6.84 -0.43
CA PRO A 138 4.97 7.12 -0.15
C PRO A 138 4.06 7.03 -1.39
N GLN A 139 4.57 7.43 -2.56
CA GLN A 139 3.85 7.30 -3.83
C GLN A 139 3.84 5.85 -4.33
N LEU A 140 4.92 5.09 -4.10
CA LEU A 140 5.06 3.70 -4.56
C LEU A 140 4.18 2.73 -3.75
N GLU A 141 4.05 2.95 -2.43
CA GLU A 141 3.24 2.12 -1.53
C GLU A 141 1.74 2.12 -1.86
N ARG A 142 1.27 3.07 -2.68
CA ARG A 142 -0.13 3.11 -3.13
C ARG A 142 -0.39 2.22 -4.35
N ILE A 143 0.65 1.74 -5.01
CA ILE A 143 0.55 0.96 -6.25
C ILE A 143 0.18 -0.47 -5.88
N THR A 144 -0.94 -0.97 -6.40
CA THR A 144 -1.36 -2.35 -6.15
C THR A 144 -0.44 -3.33 -6.89
N PRO A 145 -0.28 -4.57 -6.41
CA PRO A 145 0.50 -5.59 -7.10
C PRO A 145 0.10 -5.77 -8.57
N GLN A 146 -1.20 -5.70 -8.90
CA GLN A 146 -1.68 -5.85 -10.28
C GLN A 146 -1.26 -4.69 -11.19
N LEU A 147 -1.23 -3.46 -10.65
CA LEU A 147 -0.74 -2.29 -11.40
C LEU A 147 0.77 -2.35 -11.58
N MET A 148 1.49 -2.81 -10.56
CA MET A 148 2.94 -3.03 -10.61
C MET A 148 3.31 -4.07 -11.66
N GLU A 149 2.63 -5.23 -11.65
CA GLU A 149 2.79 -6.29 -12.64
C GLU A 149 2.53 -5.79 -14.06
N ARG A 150 1.46 -5.00 -14.25
CA ARG A 150 1.15 -4.41 -15.56
C ARG A 150 2.22 -3.43 -16.05
N ALA A 151 2.84 -2.68 -15.15
CA ALA A 151 3.88 -1.70 -15.50
C ALA A 151 5.24 -2.36 -15.77
N LEU A 152 5.59 -3.40 -15.02
CA LEU A 152 6.88 -4.08 -15.14
C LEU A 152 6.88 -5.26 -16.13
N GLY A 153 5.71 -5.85 -16.42
CA GLY A 153 5.61 -7.02 -17.27
C GLY A 153 6.47 -8.17 -16.76
N ASP A 154 7.35 -8.69 -17.63
CA ASP A 154 8.24 -9.81 -17.33
C ASP A 154 9.26 -9.52 -16.21
N ASP A 155 9.50 -8.24 -15.89
CA ASP A 155 10.41 -7.82 -14.81
C ASP A 155 9.76 -7.87 -13.42
N TYR A 156 8.45 -8.16 -13.32
CA TYR A 156 7.74 -8.23 -12.05
C TYR A 156 8.14 -9.48 -11.25
N ALA A 157 8.59 -9.28 -10.00
CA ALA A 157 9.08 -10.36 -9.15
C ALA A 157 8.28 -10.57 -7.85
N GLY A 158 7.19 -9.82 -7.65
CA GLY A 158 6.30 -9.93 -6.48
C GLY A 158 6.96 -9.56 -5.16
N ASN A 159 7.98 -8.70 -5.17
CA ASN A 159 8.75 -8.34 -3.99
C ASN A 159 9.14 -6.86 -3.95
N ARG A 160 9.72 -6.42 -2.82
CA ARG A 160 10.07 -5.00 -2.60
C ARG A 160 11.04 -4.43 -3.64
N GLY A 161 11.80 -5.27 -4.34
CA GLY A 161 12.68 -4.86 -5.43
C GLY A 161 11.93 -4.32 -6.65
N ASP A 162 10.63 -4.60 -6.79
CA ASP A 162 9.80 -4.09 -7.88
C ASP A 162 9.68 -2.56 -7.85
N TYR A 163 9.79 -1.95 -6.67
CA TYR A 163 9.86 -0.49 -6.52
C TYR A 163 11.10 0.10 -7.21
N GLU A 164 12.28 -0.49 -6.98
CA GLU A 164 13.52 -0.02 -7.64
C GLU A 164 13.45 -0.25 -9.16
N ARG A 165 12.87 -1.37 -9.60
CA ARG A 165 12.65 -1.65 -11.05
C ARG A 165 11.73 -0.62 -11.69
N LEU A 166 10.63 -0.26 -11.02
CA LEU A 166 9.69 0.74 -11.51
C LEU A 166 10.36 2.11 -11.61
N VAL A 167 11.12 2.52 -10.60
CA VAL A 167 11.84 3.80 -10.60
C VAL A 167 12.91 3.82 -11.70
N ALA A 168 13.61 2.71 -11.93
CA ALA A 168 14.56 2.60 -13.04
C ALA A 168 13.88 2.72 -14.41
N LEU A 169 12.69 2.14 -14.59
CA LEU A 169 11.86 2.29 -15.80
C LEU A 169 11.45 3.75 -15.99
N VAL A 170 10.91 4.38 -14.96
CA VAL A 170 10.51 5.80 -14.94
C VAL A 170 11.64 6.71 -15.38
N CYS A 171 12.82 6.57 -14.78
CA CYS A 171 13.98 7.38 -15.14
C CYS A 171 14.34 7.21 -16.62
N ARG A 172 14.37 5.97 -17.13
CA ARG A 172 14.68 5.69 -18.54
C ARG A 172 13.67 6.33 -19.48
N GLU A 173 12.37 6.16 -19.24
CA GLU A 173 11.33 6.72 -20.11
C GLU A 173 11.35 8.26 -20.09
N MET A 174 11.52 8.88 -18.92
CA MET A 174 11.63 10.34 -18.83
C MET A 174 12.85 10.91 -19.56
N ILE A 175 13.97 10.17 -19.61
CA ILE A 175 15.17 10.55 -20.38
C ILE A 175 14.90 10.46 -21.89
N GLU A 176 14.21 9.40 -22.32
CA GLU A 176 13.82 9.20 -23.72
C GLU A 176 12.85 10.29 -24.20
N GLU A 177 11.87 10.68 -23.37
CA GLU A 177 10.93 11.77 -23.66
C GLU A 177 11.64 13.13 -23.75
N ALA A 178 12.63 13.40 -22.90
CA ALA A 178 13.39 14.66 -22.94
C ALA A 178 14.34 14.78 -24.15
N SER A 179 14.57 13.68 -24.88
CA SER A 179 15.49 13.63 -26.03
C SER A 179 14.78 13.76 -27.39
N GLN A 180 13.45 13.86 -27.41
CA GLN A 180 12.60 14.02 -28.60
C GLN A 180 12.18 15.49 -28.78
#